data_AF-A3E7X4-F1
#
_entry.id   AF-A3E7X4-F1
#
_cell.length_a   1.000
_cell.length_b   1.000
_cell.length_c   1.000
_cell.angle_alpha   90.00
_cell.angle_beta   90.00
_cell.angle_gamma   90.00
#
_symmetry.space_group_name_H-M   'P 1'
#
loop_
_entity.id
_entity.type
_entity.pdbx_description
1 polymer ?
#
loop_
_entity_poly.entity_id
_entity_poly.type
_entity_poly.pdbx_seq_one_letter_code
_entity_poly.pdbx_strand_id
1 'polypeptide(L)'
;LRAVAQTISYEVTLAIIILSILLLNGSFTLSTLATTQEYIWLLLPSWPLTMMWFISTLAETNRAPFDLTEGESELVSGFNVEYAGGPFALFFLAEYANIIMMNVFTTTLFLGAYKTPMFPEMFTISLMIKVLLLTTFFLWIRASYPRFRYDQLMHLLWKNLLPLTLVM
;
A
#
# COMPACT_ATOMS: atom_id res chain seq x y z
N LEU A 1 -15.45 10.82 10.35
CA LEU A 1 -16.19 9.54 10.57
C LEU A 1 -16.04 8.57 9.39
N ARG A 2 -16.37 8.94 8.14
CA ARG A 2 -16.20 8.05 6.96
C ARG A 2 -14.75 7.59 6.75
N ALA A 3 -13.79 8.52 6.86
CA ALA A 3 -12.35 8.23 6.81
C ALA A 3 -11.92 7.16 7.82
N VAL A 4 -12.37 7.29 9.08
CA VAL A 4 -12.03 6.35 10.16
C VAL A 4 -12.62 4.97 9.91
N ALA A 5 -13.87 4.89 9.45
CA ALA A 5 -14.47 3.61 9.08
C ALA A 5 -13.72 2.93 7.92
N GLN A 6 -13.24 3.74 6.97
CA GLN A 6 -12.43 3.29 5.85
C GLN A 6 -11.07 2.75 6.31
N THR A 7 -10.32 3.49 7.14
CA THR A 7 -9.00 3.04 7.64
C THR A 7 -9.12 1.73 8.39
N ILE A 8 -10.08 1.61 9.31
CA ILE A 8 -10.30 0.38 10.08
C ILE A 8 -10.59 -0.80 9.14
N SER A 9 -11.39 -0.60 8.09
CA SER A 9 -11.72 -1.70 7.17
C SER A 9 -10.52 -2.18 6.35
N TYR A 10 -9.59 -1.30 5.96
CA TYR A 10 -8.38 -1.69 5.26
C TYR A 10 -7.34 -2.33 6.18
N GLU A 11 -7.18 -1.80 7.39
CA GLU A 11 -6.23 -2.31 8.39
C GLU A 11 -6.48 -3.79 8.71
N VAL A 12 -7.73 -4.21 8.80
CA VAL A 12 -8.08 -5.63 9.02
C VAL A 12 -7.54 -6.50 7.88
N THR A 13 -7.77 -6.11 6.62
CA THR A 13 -7.29 -6.88 5.46
C THR A 13 -5.76 -6.84 5.36
N LEU A 14 -5.12 -5.70 5.61
CA LEU A 14 -3.67 -5.55 5.61
C LEU A 14 -3.01 -6.45 6.66
N ALA A 15 -3.56 -6.49 7.87
CA ALA A 15 -3.04 -7.31 8.96
C ALA A 15 -3.09 -8.81 8.62
N ILE A 16 -4.19 -9.29 8.03
CA ILE A 16 -4.33 -10.69 7.62
C ILE A 16 -3.36 -11.02 6.47
N ILE A 17 -3.22 -10.14 5.49
CA ILE A 17 -2.28 -10.34 4.38
C ILE A 17 -0.83 -10.37 4.89
N ILE A 18 -0.43 -9.44 5.76
CA ILE A 18 0.90 -9.47 6.40
C ILE A 18 1.10 -10.79 7.14
N LEU A 19 0.11 -11.24 7.92
CA LEU A 19 0.21 -12.50 8.64
C LEU A 19 0.45 -13.68 7.69
N SER A 20 -0.30 -13.77 6.58
CA SER A 20 -0.14 -14.84 5.58
C SER A 20 1.27 -14.89 4.97
N ILE A 21 1.87 -13.73 4.69
CA ILE A 21 3.24 -13.62 4.15
C ILE A 21 4.28 -13.98 5.20
N LEU A 22 4.07 -13.54 6.44
CA LEU A 22 5.00 -13.83 7.54
C LEU A 22 4.98 -15.31 7.93
N LEU A 23 3.87 -16.03 7.70
CA LEU A 23 3.83 -17.49 7.82
C LEU A 23 4.77 -18.17 6.81
N LEU A 24 4.86 -17.66 5.58
CA LEU A 24 5.83 -18.13 4.58
C LEU A 24 7.28 -17.78 4.97
N ASN A 25 7.48 -16.66 5.66
CA ASN A 25 8.80 -16.23 6.14
C ASN A 25 9.29 -17.02 7.37
N GLY A 26 8.36 -17.49 8.21
CA GLY A 26 8.66 -18.17 9.48
C GLY A 26 9.08 -17.25 10.63
N SER A 27 9.24 -15.95 10.41
CA SER A 27 9.50 -14.96 11.46
C SER A 27 8.93 -13.58 11.13
N PHE A 28 8.83 -12.70 12.12
CA PHE A 28 8.37 -11.30 11.96
C PHE A 28 9.48 -10.33 11.53
N THR A 29 10.71 -10.81 11.31
CA THR A 29 11.85 -9.93 11.03
C THR A 29 11.92 -9.58 9.54
N LEU A 30 11.92 -8.29 9.20
CA LEU A 30 12.02 -7.84 7.80
C LEU A 30 13.35 -8.24 7.14
N SER A 31 14.41 -8.46 7.92
CA SER A 31 15.70 -8.92 7.41
C SER A 31 15.66 -10.36 6.90
N THR A 32 14.85 -11.23 7.52
CA THR A 32 14.69 -12.63 7.06
C THR A 32 13.83 -12.71 5.81
N LEU A 33 12.89 -11.77 5.60
CA LEU A 33 12.13 -11.66 4.35
C LEU A 33 13.07 -11.54 3.14
N ALA A 34 14.16 -10.77 3.25
CA ALA A 34 15.16 -10.68 2.19
C ALA A 34 15.83 -12.03 1.88
N THR A 35 16.10 -12.85 2.91
CA THR A 35 16.68 -14.19 2.74
C THR A 35 15.67 -15.19 2.14
N THR A 36 14.39 -15.09 2.50
CA THR A 36 13.35 -15.98 1.94
C THR A 36 13.08 -15.74 0.46
N GLN A 37 13.38 -14.54 -0.02
CA GLN A 37 13.16 -14.12 -1.40
C GLN A 37 14.42 -14.22 -2.27
N GLU A 38 15.46 -14.92 -1.81
CA GLU A 38 16.71 -15.09 -2.56
C GLU A 38 16.52 -15.85 -3.87
N TYR A 39 15.72 -16.92 -3.84
CA TYR A 39 15.51 -17.79 -5.01
C TYR A 39 14.37 -17.32 -5.90
N ILE A 40 13.23 -16.97 -5.30
CA ILE A 40 12.00 -16.59 -5.99
C ILE A 40 11.38 -15.42 -5.24
N TRP A 41 10.92 -14.40 -5.96
CA TRP A 41 10.15 -13.32 -5.36
C TRP A 41 8.84 -13.84 -4.79
N LEU A 42 8.49 -13.39 -3.58
CA LEU A 42 7.26 -13.79 -2.92
C LEU A 42 6.01 -13.40 -3.71
N LEU A 43 6.13 -12.45 -4.64
CA LEU A 43 5.08 -12.10 -5.60
C LEU A 43 4.58 -13.30 -6.42
N LEU A 44 5.45 -14.22 -6.84
CA LEU A 44 5.05 -15.34 -7.70
C LEU A 44 4.16 -16.38 -6.98
N PRO A 45 4.55 -16.93 -5.81
CA PRO A 45 3.69 -17.88 -5.09
C PRO A 45 2.45 -17.21 -4.49
N SER A 46 2.53 -15.94 -4.12
CA SER A 46 1.45 -15.21 -3.43
C SER A 46 0.78 -14.14 -4.28
N TRP A 47 0.76 -14.29 -5.61
CA TRP A 47 0.27 -13.26 -6.53
C TRP A 47 -1.16 -12.74 -6.22
N PRO A 48 -2.14 -13.53 -5.73
CA PRO A 48 -3.44 -12.98 -5.40
C PRO A 48 -3.36 -12.10 -4.14
N LEU A 49 -2.58 -12.51 -3.14
CA LEU A 49 -2.31 -11.73 -1.92
C LEU A 49 -1.58 -10.43 -2.28
N THR A 50 -0.65 -10.44 -3.24
CA THR A 50 0.05 -9.22 -3.67
C THR A 50 -0.90 -8.22 -4.32
N MET A 51 -1.85 -8.70 -5.13
CA MET A 51 -2.83 -7.83 -5.78
C MET A 51 -3.82 -7.25 -4.76
N MET A 52 -4.29 -8.06 -3.80
CA MET A 52 -5.13 -7.57 -2.71
C MET A 52 -4.39 -6.56 -1.84
N TRP A 53 -3.13 -6.84 -1.49
CA TRP A 53 -2.26 -5.94 -0.75
C TRP A 53 -2.13 -4.59 -1.43
N PHE A 54 -1.85 -4.60 -2.74
CA PHE A 54 -1.66 -3.37 -3.50
C PHE A 54 -2.95 -2.52 -3.59
N ILE A 55 -4.12 -3.15 -3.69
CA ILE A 55 -5.41 -2.46 -3.62
C ILE A 55 -5.63 -1.87 -2.22
N SER A 56 -5.30 -2.60 -1.16
CA SER A 56 -5.45 -2.09 0.22
C SER A 56 -4.50 -0.94 0.54
N THR A 57 -3.24 -0.94 0.05
CA THR A 57 -2.30 0.17 0.28
C THR A 57 -2.66 1.43 -0.51
N LEU A 58 -3.19 1.28 -1.73
CA LEU A 58 -3.78 2.40 -2.48
C LEU A 58 -4.88 3.09 -1.69
N ALA A 59 -5.66 2.31 -0.95
CA ALA A 59 -6.81 2.82 -0.26
C ALA A 59 -6.52 3.34 1.15
N GLU A 60 -5.51 2.78 1.82
CA GLU A 60 -4.96 3.30 3.07
C GLU A 60 -4.30 4.68 2.87
N THR A 61 -3.62 4.87 1.74
CA THR A 61 -3.03 6.18 1.37
C THR A 61 -4.05 7.21 0.90
N ASN A 62 -5.36 6.89 0.98
CA ASN A 62 -6.47 7.76 0.59
C ASN A 62 -6.30 8.37 -0.82
N ARG A 63 -5.66 7.64 -1.75
CA ARG A 63 -5.44 8.12 -3.12
C ARG A 63 -6.50 7.61 -4.07
N ALA A 64 -6.75 8.40 -5.13
CA ALA A 64 -7.68 8.01 -6.18
C ALA A 64 -7.25 6.65 -6.76
N PRO A 65 -8.19 5.69 -6.86
CA PRO A 65 -9.65 5.87 -6.90
C PRO A 65 -10.39 5.82 -5.55
N PHE A 66 -9.70 5.67 -4.42
CA PHE A 66 -10.27 5.57 -3.06
C PHE A 66 -10.17 6.86 -2.23
N ASP A 67 -9.92 7.98 -2.91
CA ASP A 67 -9.83 9.33 -2.33
C ASP A 67 -11.22 9.91 -2.01
N LEU A 68 -11.73 9.55 -0.83
CA LEU A 68 -13.02 10.02 -0.29
C LEU A 68 -12.87 11.11 0.77
N THR A 69 -11.65 11.28 1.30
CA THR A 69 -11.35 12.24 2.36
C THR A 69 -11.07 13.63 1.83
N GLU A 70 -10.47 13.73 0.64
CA GLU A 70 -10.14 15.00 0.01
C GLU A 70 -11.18 15.42 -1.02
N GLY A 71 -11.89 14.45 -1.62
CA GLY A 71 -13.11 14.58 -2.43
C GLY A 71 -13.45 15.99 -2.91
N GLU A 72 -12.61 16.59 -3.76
CA GLU A 72 -12.73 18.01 -4.17
C GLU A 72 -14.11 18.34 -4.79
N SER A 73 -14.73 17.35 -5.44
CA SER A 73 -16.06 17.46 -6.05
C SER A 73 -17.22 17.43 -5.06
N GLU A 74 -17.03 16.85 -3.87
CA GLU A 74 -18.09 16.66 -2.87
C GLU A 74 -17.90 17.54 -1.62
N LEU A 75 -16.65 17.81 -1.26
CA LEU A 75 -16.28 18.44 0.01
C LEU A 75 -15.34 19.65 -0.16
N VAL A 76 -15.07 20.10 -1.39
CA VAL A 76 -14.27 21.33 -1.68
C VAL A 76 -12.87 21.32 -1.02
N SER A 77 -12.28 20.12 -0.81
CA SER A 77 -11.02 19.79 -0.09
C SER A 77 -11.13 19.27 1.35
N GLY A 78 -12.35 18.98 1.82
CA GLY A 78 -12.57 18.15 3.02
C GLY A 78 -12.03 18.80 4.30
N PHE A 79 -11.01 18.17 4.89
CA PHE A 79 -10.41 18.62 6.16
C PHE A 79 -9.31 19.67 5.99
N ASN A 80 -8.82 19.90 4.76
CA ASN A 80 -7.72 20.83 4.48
C ASN A 80 -8.17 22.30 4.39
N VAL A 81 -9.48 22.56 4.32
CA VAL A 81 -10.07 23.90 4.07
C VAL A 81 -9.71 24.93 5.14
N GLU A 82 -9.53 24.51 6.39
CA GLU A 82 -9.31 25.41 7.53
C GLU A 82 -7.83 25.75 7.77
N TYR A 83 -6.90 25.09 7.06
CA TYR A 83 -5.48 25.22 7.29
C TYR A 83 -4.81 26.28 6.40
N ALA A 84 -3.99 27.13 7.01
CA ALA A 84 -3.11 28.06 6.29
C ALA A 84 -1.98 27.31 5.54
N GLY A 85 -1.27 28.00 4.64
CA GLY A 85 -0.30 27.40 3.73
C GLY A 85 0.81 26.55 4.39
N GLY A 86 1.27 26.92 5.60
CA GLY A 86 2.28 26.14 6.33
C GLY A 86 1.79 24.76 6.79
N PRO A 87 0.77 24.69 7.65
CA PRO A 87 0.15 23.43 8.06
C PRO A 87 -0.39 22.60 6.88
N PHE A 88 -0.93 23.26 5.84
CA PHE A 88 -1.35 22.60 4.60
C PHE A 88 -0.19 21.84 3.93
N ALA A 89 0.98 22.48 3.81
CA ALA A 89 2.16 21.83 3.21
C ALA A 89 2.60 20.57 3.98
N LEU A 90 2.45 20.55 5.32
CA LEU A 90 2.79 19.39 6.14
C LEU A 90 1.87 18.20 5.86
N PHE A 91 0.58 18.42 5.61
CA PHE A 91 -0.34 17.34 5.24
C PHE A 91 0.03 16.71 3.89
N PHE A 92 0.30 17.51 2.86
CA PHE A 92 0.74 16.96 1.58
C PHE A 92 2.06 16.20 1.69
N LEU A 93 3.02 16.75 2.45
CA LEU A 93 4.29 16.07 2.67
C LEU A 93 4.09 14.74 3.38
N ALA A 94 3.23 14.68 4.40
CA ALA A 94 2.90 13.46 5.11
C ALA A 94 2.21 12.42 4.21
N GLU A 95 1.25 12.83 3.37
CA GLU A 95 0.61 11.93 2.41
C GLU A 95 1.60 11.33 1.41
N TYR A 96 2.47 12.15 0.81
CA TYR A 96 3.48 11.65 -0.12
C TYR A 96 4.53 10.79 0.58
N ALA A 97 4.93 11.13 1.80
CA ALA A 97 5.80 10.29 2.61
C ALA A 97 5.16 8.91 2.88
N ASN A 98 3.86 8.88 3.20
CA ASN A 98 3.11 7.64 3.40
C ASN A 98 3.04 6.80 2.12
N ILE A 99 2.86 7.40 0.95
CA ILE A 99 2.88 6.67 -0.33
C ILE A 99 4.24 6.02 -0.58
N ILE A 100 5.32 6.76 -0.36
CA ILE A 100 6.68 6.22 -0.53
C ILE A 100 6.93 5.11 0.50
N MET A 101 6.56 5.32 1.76
CA MET A 101 6.72 4.33 2.83
C MET A 101 5.95 3.03 2.51
N MET A 102 4.69 3.13 2.10
CA MET A 102 3.89 1.95 1.73
C MET A 102 4.49 1.22 0.54
N ASN A 103 5.01 1.94 -0.46
CA ASN A 103 5.70 1.31 -1.58
C ASN A 103 7.01 0.64 -1.15
N VAL A 104 7.79 1.23 -0.23
CA VAL A 104 8.94 0.54 0.38
C VAL A 104 8.49 -0.76 1.05
N PHE A 105 7.42 -0.74 1.86
CA PHE A 105 6.87 -1.96 2.47
C PHE A 105 6.39 -2.99 1.44
N THR A 106 5.71 -2.58 0.38
CA THR A 106 5.28 -3.51 -0.68
C THR A 106 6.48 -4.18 -1.36
N THR A 107 7.54 -3.42 -1.64
CA THR A 107 8.76 -3.99 -2.25
C THR A 107 9.48 -4.95 -1.32
N THR A 108 9.59 -4.63 -0.02
CA THR A 108 10.26 -5.53 0.92
C THR A 108 9.46 -6.82 1.16
N LEU A 109 8.12 -6.74 1.17
CA LEU A 109 7.25 -7.89 1.37
C LEU A 109 7.19 -8.84 0.18
N PHE A 110 7.16 -8.33 -1.06
CA PHE A 110 6.88 -9.18 -2.24
C PHE A 110 7.97 -9.18 -3.31
N LEU A 111 8.71 -8.08 -3.43
CA LEU A 111 9.69 -7.83 -4.50
C LEU A 111 11.08 -7.61 -3.92
N GLY A 112 11.52 -8.50 -3.05
CA GLY A 112 12.81 -8.48 -2.39
C GLY A 112 13.96 -8.30 -3.35
N ALA A 113 14.97 -7.56 -2.90
CA ALA A 113 16.21 -7.36 -3.61
C ALA A 113 17.26 -8.37 -3.15
N TYR A 114 18.13 -8.79 -4.08
CA TYR A 114 19.22 -9.68 -3.76
C TYR A 114 20.23 -8.98 -2.85
N LYS A 115 20.50 -9.57 -1.68
CA LYS A 115 21.38 -8.99 -0.68
C LYS A 115 22.74 -9.70 -0.74
N THR A 116 23.71 -9.08 -1.39
CA THR A 116 25.11 -9.53 -1.29
C THR A 116 25.81 -8.83 -0.12
N PRO A 117 26.48 -9.57 0.78
CA PRO A 117 27.23 -8.95 1.88
C PRO A 117 28.42 -8.13 1.38
N MET A 118 28.94 -8.45 0.20
CA MET A 118 30.10 -7.77 -0.39
C MET A 118 29.73 -6.43 -1.06
N PHE A 119 28.49 -6.26 -1.53
CA PHE A 119 28.04 -5.05 -2.23
C PHE A 119 26.65 -4.61 -1.74
N PRO A 120 26.56 -4.00 -0.53
CA PRO A 120 25.29 -3.58 0.03
C PRO A 120 24.58 -2.50 -0.80
N GLU A 121 25.32 -1.73 -1.60
CA GLU A 121 24.78 -0.69 -2.48
C GLU A 121 23.88 -1.26 -3.59
N MET A 122 24.11 -2.50 -4.03
CA MET A 122 23.27 -3.12 -5.05
C MET A 122 21.85 -3.40 -4.52
N PHE A 123 21.73 -3.71 -3.24
CA PHE A 123 20.44 -3.86 -2.58
C PHE A 123 19.69 -2.53 -2.53
N THR A 124 20.35 -1.45 -2.15
CA THR A 124 19.69 -0.12 -2.05
C THR A 124 19.28 0.41 -3.41
N ILE A 125 20.12 0.27 -4.44
CA ILE A 125 19.82 0.70 -5.81
C ILE A 125 18.62 -0.09 -6.36
N SER A 126 18.62 -1.42 -6.22
CA SER A 126 17.52 -2.24 -6.73
C SER A 126 16.20 -1.98 -5.99
N LEU A 127 16.24 -1.76 -4.67
CA LEU A 127 15.08 -1.34 -3.89
C LEU A 127 14.56 0.02 -4.37
N MET A 128 15.45 1.01 -4.56
CA MET A 128 15.07 2.35 -5.03
C MET A 128 14.39 2.30 -6.40
N ILE A 129 14.93 1.53 -7.35
CA ILE A 129 14.34 1.38 -8.69
C ILE A 129 12.94 0.74 -8.59
N LYS A 130 12.78 -0.31 -7.78
CA LYS A 130 11.49 -0.99 -7.59
C LYS A 130 10.45 -0.10 -6.92
N VAL A 131 10.86 0.66 -5.91
CA VAL A 131 9.98 1.63 -5.23
C VAL A 131 9.57 2.73 -6.20
N LEU A 132 10.50 3.30 -6.97
CA LEU A 132 10.18 4.31 -7.99
C LEU A 132 9.18 3.76 -9.00
N LEU A 133 9.38 2.53 -9.49
CA LEU A 133 8.45 1.87 -10.40
C LEU A 133 7.06 1.70 -9.77
N LEU A 134 6.94 1.26 -8.51
CA LEU A 134 5.63 1.18 -7.85
C LEU A 134 4.98 2.56 -7.64
N THR A 135 5.77 3.58 -7.33
CA THR A 135 5.23 4.95 -7.22
C THR A 135 4.73 5.48 -8.56
N THR A 136 5.35 5.14 -9.70
CA THR A 136 4.81 5.50 -11.01
C THR A 136 3.53 4.74 -11.33
N PHE A 137 3.39 3.48 -10.87
CA PHE A 137 2.11 2.76 -10.92
C PHE A 137 1.01 3.45 -10.11
N PHE A 138 1.30 3.95 -8.90
CA PHE A 138 0.35 4.75 -8.11
C PHE A 138 -0.14 5.98 -8.87
N LEU A 139 0.79 6.71 -9.51
CA LEU A 139 0.45 7.88 -10.33
C LEU A 139 -0.36 7.50 -11.58
N TRP A 140 -0.03 6.39 -12.22
CA TRP A 140 -0.74 5.91 -13.40
C TRP A 140 -2.18 5.50 -13.09
N ILE A 141 -2.40 4.81 -11.98
CA ILE A 141 -3.73 4.41 -11.50
C ILE A 141 -4.58 5.63 -11.20
N ARG A 142 -4.02 6.63 -10.52
CA ARG A 142 -4.68 7.91 -10.27
C ARG A 142 -5.14 8.58 -11.57
N ALA A 143 -4.33 8.53 -12.61
CA ALA A 143 -4.65 9.15 -13.90
C ALA A 143 -5.69 8.37 -14.73
N SER A 144 -5.83 7.06 -14.47
CA SER A 144 -6.61 6.16 -15.35
C SER A 144 -8.01 5.85 -14.83
N TYR A 145 -8.23 5.82 -13.51
CA TYR A 145 -9.48 5.34 -12.91
C TYR A 145 -10.33 6.47 -12.31
N PRO A 146 -11.67 6.42 -12.49
CA PRO A 146 -12.58 7.30 -11.77
C PRO A 146 -12.64 6.93 -10.28
N ARG A 147 -13.08 7.88 -9.45
CA ARG A 147 -13.27 7.66 -8.00
C ARG A 147 -14.40 6.65 -7.73
N PHE A 148 -14.20 5.78 -6.74
CA PHE A 148 -15.25 4.88 -6.24
C PHE A 148 -16.16 5.60 -5.23
N ARG A 149 -17.43 5.20 -5.19
CA ARG A 149 -18.35 5.62 -4.13
C ARG A 149 -18.05 4.86 -2.83
N TYR A 150 -18.23 5.51 -1.68
CA TYR A 150 -18.03 4.91 -0.35
C TYR A 150 -18.71 3.53 -0.19
N ASP A 151 -19.97 3.37 -0.62
CA ASP A 151 -20.67 2.08 -0.48
C ASP A 151 -20.03 0.96 -1.29
N GLN A 152 -19.56 1.28 -2.50
CA GLN A 152 -18.91 0.31 -3.39
C GLN A 152 -17.56 -0.13 -2.84
N LEU A 153 -16.84 0.82 -2.25
CA LEU A 153 -15.57 0.59 -1.55
C LEU A 153 -15.78 -0.35 -0.36
N MET A 154 -16.76 -0.06 0.50
CA MET A 154 -17.05 -0.91 1.66
C MET A 154 -17.52 -2.31 1.23
N HIS A 155 -18.29 -2.41 0.14
CA HIS A 155 -18.68 -3.69 -0.43
C HIS A 155 -17.47 -4.48 -0.96
N LEU A 156 -16.54 -3.81 -1.65
CA LEU A 156 -15.31 -4.43 -2.16
C LEU A 156 -14.50 -5.04 -1.00
N LEU A 157 -14.32 -4.29 0.09
CA LEU A 157 -13.54 -4.75 1.23
C LEU A 157 -14.18 -5.91 1.97
N TRP A 158 -15.41 -5.72 2.43
CA TRP A 158 -16.03 -6.65 3.35
C TRP A 158 -16.54 -7.91 2.67
N LYS A 159 -16.98 -7.82 1.40
CA LYS A 159 -17.58 -8.96 0.71
C LYS A 159 -16.66 -9.63 -0.29
N ASN A 160 -15.65 -8.93 -0.82
CA ASN A 160 -14.73 -9.54 -1.78
C ASN A 160 -13.35 -9.79 -1.15
N LEU A 161 -12.68 -8.73 -0.67
CA LEU A 161 -11.31 -8.85 -0.16
C LEU A 161 -11.24 -9.68 1.11
N LEU A 162 -12.06 -9.40 2.12
CA LEU A 162 -11.97 -10.07 3.41
C LEU A 162 -12.20 -11.59 3.31
N PRO A 163 -13.25 -12.11 2.64
CA PRO A 163 -13.42 -13.56 2.47
C PRO A 163 -12.27 -14.19 1.68
N LEU A 164 -11.77 -13.53 0.64
CA LEU A 164 -10.67 -14.05 -0.17
C LEU A 164 -9.36 -14.12 0.62
N THR A 165 -9.06 -13.09 1.44
CA THR A 165 -7.88 -13.07 2.33
C THR A 165 -7.93 -14.12 3.45
N LEU A 166 -9.12 -14.57 3.85
CA LEU A 166 -9.26 -15.61 4.89
C LEU A 166 -9.09 -17.03 4.34
N VAL A 167 -9.37 -17.22 3.05
CA VAL A 167 -9.26 -18.53 2.39
C VAL A 167 -7.82 -18.82 1.95
N MET A 168 -7.04 -17.79 1.66
CA MET A 168 -5.65 -17.88 1.19
C MET A 168 -4.64 -17.84 2.32
#